data_AF-A0A4Y7QC29-F1
#
_entry.id   AF-A0A4Y7QC29-F1
#
_cell.length_a   1.000
_cell.length_b   1.000
_cell.length_c   1.000
_cell.angle_alpha   90.00
_cell.angle_beta   90.00
_cell.angle_gamma   90.00
#
_symmetry.space_group_name_H-M   'P 1'
#
loop_
_entity.id
_entity.type
_entity.pdbx_description
1 polymer ?
#
loop_
_entity_poly.entity_id
_entity_poly.type
_entity_poly.pdbx_seq_one_letter_code
_entity_poly.pdbx_strand_id
1 'polypeptide(L)' 'HHELRDLETLATSPMASTSPFDNVPLELLIEIFIYCLPTSGFASARTNCAPMNISSVCQSWRRLSVSTPKLW' A
#
# COMPACT_ATOMS: atom_id res chain seq x y z
N HIS A 1 -13.34 0.51 -44.44
CA HIS A 1 -14.28 0.40 -43.30
C HIS A 1 -14.07 -0.87 -42.45
N HIS A 2 -13.29 -1.87 -42.90
CA HIS A 2 -12.99 -3.08 -42.11
C HIS A 2 -11.63 -2.99 -41.37
N GLU A 3 -10.63 -2.36 -41.99
CA GLU A 3 -9.23 -2.27 -41.51
C GLU A 3 -8.99 -1.38 -40.27
N LEU A 4 -9.97 -0.59 -39.83
CA LEU A 4 -9.83 0.32 -38.67
C LEU A 4 -10.31 -0.31 -37.35
N ARG A 5 -10.93 -1.50 -37.38
CA ARG A 5 -11.35 -2.22 -36.17
C ARG A 5 -10.24 -3.04 -35.53
N ASP A 6 -9.24 -3.46 -36.31
CA ASP A 6 -8.13 -4.28 -35.82
C ASP A 6 -7.06 -3.48 -35.04
N LEU A 7 -6.98 -2.16 -35.25
CA LEU A 7 -6.01 -1.29 -34.55
C LEU A 7 -6.49 -0.82 -33.16
N GLU A 8 -7.80 -0.82 -32.90
CA GLU A 8 -8.36 -0.42 -31.60
C GLU A 8 -8.23 -1.51 -30.52
N THR A 9 -7.95 -2.76 -30.94
CA THR A 9 -7.82 -3.91 -30.04
C THR A 9 -6.42 -4.02 -29.41
N LEU A 10 -5.42 -3.27 -29.88
CA LEU A 10 -4.04 -3.35 -29.39
C LEU A 10 -3.70 -2.40 -28.22
N ALA A 11 -4.63 -1.52 -27.83
CA ALA A 11 -4.35 -0.44 -26.87
C ALA A 11 -5.12 -0.52 -25.54
N THR A 12 -5.61 -1.70 -25.16
CA THR A 12 -5.98 -1.93 -23.75
C THR A 12 -4.86 -2.68 -23.05
N SER A 13 -3.70 -2.03 -22.94
CA SER A 13 -2.82 -2.36 -21.82
C SER A 13 -3.53 -1.87 -20.57
N PRO A 14 -3.82 -2.74 -19.58
CA PRO A 14 -4.12 -2.23 -18.25
C PRO A 14 -2.86 -1.49 -17.82
N MET A 15 -2.88 -0.16 -17.92
CA MET A 15 -1.98 0.69 -17.17
C MET A 15 -2.32 0.43 -15.71
N ALA A 16 -1.78 -0.67 -15.18
CA ALA A 16 -1.72 -0.92 -13.76
C ALA A 16 -0.96 0.29 -13.23
N SER A 17 -1.71 1.20 -12.62
CA SER A 17 -1.19 2.35 -11.90
C SER A 17 -0.39 1.76 -10.74
N THR A 18 0.86 1.40 -11.01
CA THR A 18 1.78 0.92 -9.99
C THR A 18 1.97 2.08 -9.02
N SER A 19 1.65 1.82 -7.77
CA SER A 19 1.94 2.78 -6.74
C SER A 19 3.46 2.93 -6.65
N PRO A 20 4.01 4.12 -6.38
CA PRO A 20 5.44 4.23 -6.10
C PRO A 20 5.88 3.29 -4.96
N PHE A 21 4.95 2.91 -4.08
CA PHE A 21 5.16 1.96 -2.99
C PHE A 21 5.32 0.50 -3.42
N ASP A 22 4.85 0.11 -4.61
CA ASP A 22 5.01 -1.26 -5.12
C ASP A 22 6.46 -1.58 -5.49
N ASN A 23 7.29 -0.55 -5.73
CA ASN A 23 8.71 -0.69 -6.03
C ASN A 23 9.61 -0.61 -4.78
N VAL A 24 9.03 -0.34 -3.60
CA VAL A 24 9.79 -0.24 -2.35
C VAL A 24 9.94 -1.65 -1.75
N PRO A 25 11.17 -2.09 -1.40
CA PRO A 25 11.37 -3.34 -0.67
C PRO A 25 10.54 -3.39 0.61
N LEU A 26 9.97 -4.55 0.93
CA LEU A 26 9.06 -4.71 2.07
C LEU A 26 9.71 -4.25 3.39
N GLU A 27 11.01 -4.53 3.56
CA GLU A 27 11.78 -4.18 4.76
C GLU A 27 11.77 -2.65 5.00
N LEU A 28 11.97 -1.86 3.93
CA LEU A 28 11.94 -0.41 4.03
C LEU A 28 10.53 0.12 4.28
N LEU A 29 9.52 -0.52 3.71
CA LEU A 29 8.13 -0.15 3.98
C LEU A 29 7.77 -0.39 5.46
N ILE A 30 8.22 -1.50 6.03
CA ILE A 30 8.07 -1.79 7.47
C ILE A 30 8.80 -0.74 8.31
N GLU A 31 10.03 -0.39 7.94
CA GLU A 31 10.82 0.61 8.65
C GLU A 31 10.13 1.99 8.66
N ILE A 32 9.59 2.42 7.51
CA ILE A 32 8.76 3.63 7.42
C ILE A 32 7.55 3.54 8.37
N PHE A 33 6.86 2.40 8.39
CA PHE A 33 5.69 2.21 9.26
C PHE A 33 6.05 2.29 10.75
N ILE A 34 7.22 1.77 11.15
CA ILE A 34 7.73 1.87 12.52
C ILE A 34 7.97 3.34 12.89
N TYR A 35 8.55 4.13 11.99
CA TYR A 35 8.76 5.56 12.21
C TYR A 35 7.46 6.37 12.29
N CYS A 36 6.36 5.86 11.74
CA CYS A 36 5.04 6.47 11.88
C CYS A 36 4.34 6.13 13.21
N LEU A 37 4.92 5.25 14.03
CA LEU A 37 4.35 4.93 15.33
C LEU A 37 4.54 6.10 16.31
N PRO A 38 3.55 6.35 17.19
CA PRO A 38 3.67 7.38 18.21
C PRO A 38 4.83 7.07 19.17
N THR A 39 5.76 8.01 19.34
CA THR A 39 6.95 7.86 20.21
C THR A 39 6.61 8.00 21.71
N SER A 40 5.44 8.54 22.03
CA SER A 40 5.03 8.87 23.40
C SER A 40 3.65 8.26 23.71
N GLY A 41 3.66 7.20 24.51
CA GLY A 41 2.47 6.51 25.00
C GLY A 41 2.23 5.19 24.28
N PHE A 42 1.71 4.20 25.01
CA PHE A 42 1.13 2.99 24.42
C PHE A 42 0.30 3.39 23.22
N ALA A 43 0.42 2.66 22.10
CA ALA A 43 -0.40 2.84 20.91
C ALA A 43 -1.87 2.73 21.33
N SER A 44 -2.42 3.84 21.81
CA SER A 44 -3.79 3.91 22.26
C SER A 44 -4.56 3.56 21.02
N ALA A 45 -5.44 2.56 21.11
CA ALA A 45 -6.28 2.08 20.01
C ALA A 45 -7.27 3.15 19.49
N ARG A 46 -6.92 4.43 19.63
CA ARG A 46 -7.49 5.56 18.97
C ARG A 46 -7.27 5.36 17.48
N THR A 47 -8.36 5.42 16.73
CA THR A 47 -8.45 5.31 15.28
C THR A 47 -7.51 6.27 14.52
N ASN A 48 -6.96 7.30 15.18
CA ASN A 48 -6.05 8.29 14.61
C ASN A 48 -4.55 8.02 14.84
N CYS A 49 -4.17 6.91 15.46
CA CYS A 49 -2.77 6.48 15.60
C CYS A 49 -2.46 5.26 14.70
N ALA A 50 -1.24 5.17 14.18
CA ALA A 50 -0.79 3.95 13.47
C ALA A 50 -0.78 2.76 14.47
N PRO A 51 -1.10 1.51 14.06
CA PRO A 51 -1.26 0.93 12.71
C PRO A 51 -2.69 0.95 12.12
N MET A 52 -3.70 1.49 12.81
CA MET A 52 -5.08 1.56 12.29
C MET A 52 -5.18 2.47 11.05
N ASN A 53 -4.42 3.57 11.00
CA ASN A 53 -4.38 4.44 9.83
C ASN A 53 -3.68 3.77 8.62
N ILE A 54 -2.47 3.20 8.82
CA ILE A 54 -1.68 2.58 7.73
C ILE A 54 -2.38 1.34 7.15
N SER A 55 -2.99 0.51 7.99
CA SER A 55 -3.77 -0.66 7.56
C SER A 55 -5.08 -0.31 6.85
N SER A 56 -5.47 0.96 6.81
CA SER A 56 -6.66 1.45 6.10
C SER A 56 -6.39 1.90 4.66
N VAL A 57 -5.13 2.13 4.28
CA VAL A 57 -4.74 2.70 2.97
C VAL A 57 -5.06 1.76 1.81
N CYS A 58 -4.57 0.52 1.86
CA CYS A 58 -4.83 -0.51 0.85
C CYS A 58 -4.72 -1.92 1.43
N GLN A 59 -5.17 -2.92 0.67
CA GLN A 59 -5.16 -4.32 1.14
C GLN A 59 -3.74 -4.89 1.32
N SER A 60 -2.76 -4.45 0.51
CA SER A 60 -1.37 -4.86 0.65
C SER A 60 -0.75 -4.34 1.95
N TRP A 61 -0.98 -3.05 2.26
CA TRP A 61 -0.49 -2.43 3.49
C TRP A 61 -1.13 -3.06 4.73
N ARG A 62 -2.43 -3.33 4.68
CA ARG A 62 -3.11 -4.07 5.76
C ARG A 62 -2.46 -5.41 6.03
N ARG A 63 -2.20 -6.21 4.99
CA ARG A 63 -1.56 -7.52 5.12
C ARG A 63 -0.17 -7.41 5.74
N LEU A 64 0.62 -6.42 5.30
CA LEU A 64 1.95 -6.16 5.85
C LEU A 64 1.90 -5.74 7.32
N SER A 65 1.01 -4.80 7.69
CA SER A 65 0.85 -4.34 9.07
C SER A 65 0.45 -5.47 10.02
N VAL A 66 -0.50 -6.33 9.63
CA VAL A 66 -0.93 -7.48 10.44
C VAL A 66 0.16 -8.54 10.57
N SER A 67 0.94 -8.77 9.51
CA SER A 67 1.98 -9.81 9.50
C SER A 67 3.29 -9.37 10.16
N THR A 68 3.40 -8.11 10.59
CA THR A 68 4.63 -7.54 11.18
C THR A 68 4.41 -7.24 12.67
N PRO A 69 4.78 -8.16 13.59
CA PRO A 69 4.55 -8.00 15.03
C PRO A 69 5.15 -6.73 15.62
N LYS A 70 6.24 -6.19 15.05
CA LYS A 70 6.90 -4.95 15.50
C LYS A 70 6.04 -3.69 15.36
N LEU A 71 4.90 -3.77 14.66
CA LEU A 71 3.97 -2.66 14.47
C LEU A 71 2.78 -2.69 15.47
N TRP A 72 2.77 -3.66 16.39
CA TRP A 72 1.79 -3.85 17.46
C TRP A 72 2.44 -3.59 18.83
#